data_AF-A0A8J6TKI9-F1
#
_entry.id   AF-A0A8J6TKI9-F1
#
_cell.length_a   1.000
_cell.length_b   1.000
_cell.length_c   1.000
_cell.angle_alpha   90.00
_cell.angle_beta   90.00
_cell.angle_gamma   90.00
#
_symmetry.space_group_name_H-M   'P 1'
#
loop_
_entity.id
_entity.type
_entity.pdbx_description
1 polymer ?
#
loop_
_entity_poly.entity_id
_entity_poly.type
_entity_poly.pdbx_seq_one_letter_code
_entity_poly.pdbx_strand_id
1 'polypeptide(L)' 'TISTIHSVKGLDYSCVFLLGLDLLDDNRWSEDQINRLTYVAITRARYQLFIPYIHETLLIQSLEDCL' A
#
# COMPACT_ATOMS: atom_id res chain seq x y z
N THR A 1 3.72 -15.38 -0.98
CA THR A 1 5.11 -14.86 -0.90
C THR A 1 5.14 -13.64 0.00
N ILE A 2 6.18 -13.48 0.82
CA ILE A 2 6.39 -12.27 1.64
C ILE A 2 7.56 -11.50 1.02
N SER A 3 7.32 -10.24 0.66
CA SER A 3 8.30 -9.37 0.01
C SER A 3 8.01 -7.91 0.35
N THR A 4 9.00 -7.03 0.24
CA THR A 4 8.78 -5.58 0.32
C THR A 4 8.14 -5.04 -0.97
N ILE A 5 7.49 -3.88 -0.90
CA ILE A 5 6.87 -3.21 -2.07
C ILE A 5 7.91 -2.99 -3.20
N HIS A 6 9.14 -2.62 -2.86
CA HIS A 6 10.19 -2.42 -3.86
C HIS A 6 10.58 -3.71 -4.59
N SER A 7 10.63 -4.83 -3.87
CA SER A 7 11.04 -6.12 -4.43
C SER A 7 10.02 -6.74 -5.38
N VAL A 8 8.76 -6.34 -5.31
CA VAL A 8 7.66 -6.89 -6.13
C VAL A 8 7.35 -6.06 -7.36
N LYS A 9 8.14 -5.01 -7.64
CA LYS A 9 7.97 -4.19 -8.83
C LYS A 9 8.10 -5.06 -10.09
N GLY A 10 7.06 -5.04 -10.93
CA GLY A 10 6.99 -5.85 -12.16
C GLY A 10 6.40 -7.25 -11.98
N LEU A 11 5.97 -7.62 -10.77
CA LEU A 11 5.24 -8.88 -10.49
C LEU A 11 3.78 -8.58 -10.17
N ASP A 12 2.85 -9.50 -10.45
CA ASP A 12 1.47 -9.44 -9.95
C ASP A 12 1.09 -10.76 -9.27
N TYR A 13 0.07 -10.68 -8.40
CA TYR A 13 -0.45 -11.81 -7.64
C TYR A 13 -1.98 -11.80 -7.69
N SER A 14 -2.58 -12.99 -7.69
CA SER A 14 -4.04 -13.12 -7.65
C SER A 14 -4.66 -12.41 -6.44
N CYS A 15 -4.02 -12.53 -5.27
CA CYS A 15 -4.44 -11.92 -4.02
C CYS A 15 -3.23 -11.32 -3.29
N VAL A 16 -3.38 -10.12 -2.74
CA VAL A 16 -2.33 -9.39 -2.00
C VAL A 16 -2.84 -8.94 -0.64
N PHE A 17 -2.02 -9.17 0.39
CA PHE A 17 -2.17 -8.56 1.71
C PHE A 17 -1.10 -7.49 1.87
N LEU A 18 -1.50 -6.23 1.85
CA LEU A 18 -0.62 -5.07 1.96
C LEU A 18 -0.53 -4.63 3.41
N LEU A 19 0.51 -5.08 4.10
CA LEU A 19 0.70 -4.85 5.53
C LEU A 19 1.52 -3.58 5.78
N GLY A 20 1.13 -2.82 6.81
CA GLY A 20 1.91 -1.68 7.32
C GLY A 20 1.86 -0.45 6.42
N LEU A 21 0.80 -0.29 5.63
CA LEU A 21 0.59 0.92 4.82
C LEU A 21 0.42 2.17 5.69
N ASP A 22 -0.23 1.99 6.85
CA ASP A 22 -0.41 2.99 7.91
C ASP A 22 0.88 3.37 8.64
N LEU A 23 1.97 2.64 8.40
CA LEU A 23 3.30 2.93 8.94
C LEU A 23 4.16 3.76 7.98
N LEU A 24 3.65 4.11 6.79
CA LEU A 24 4.30 5.05 5.89
C LEU A 24 4.14 6.47 6.45
N ASP A 25 5.17 6.93 7.15
CA ASP A 25 5.21 8.24 7.81
C ASP A 25 5.96 9.28 6.96
N ASP A 26 5.46 10.51 6.98
CA ASP A 26 5.97 11.70 6.32
C ASP A 26 7.38 12.08 6.80
N ASN A 27 7.76 11.67 8.00
CA ASN A 27 9.11 11.87 8.53
C ASN A 27 10.19 11.11 7.73
N ARG A 28 9.80 10.05 7.01
CA ARG A 28 10.74 9.17 6.30
C ARG A 28 10.59 9.22 4.78
N TRP A 29 9.41 9.56 4.30
CA TRP A 29 9.08 9.60 2.88
C TRP A 29 8.29 10.87 2.58
N SER A 30 8.55 11.50 1.43
CA SER A 30 7.66 12.56 0.98
C SER A 30 6.30 12.00 0.60
N GLU A 31 5.25 12.82 0.68
CA GLU A 31 3.89 12.48 0.23
C GLU A 31 3.89 11.84 -1.18
N ASP A 32 4.65 12.44 -2.10
CA ASP A 32 4.88 11.94 -3.46
C ASP A 32 5.45 10.51 -3.52
N GLN A 33 6.36 10.17 -2.60
CA GLN A 33 6.94 8.83 -2.50
C GLN A 33 5.94 7.85 -1.91
N ILE A 34 5.19 8.26 -0.89
CA ILE A 34 4.13 7.47 -0.29
C ILE A 34 3.09 7.13 -1.35
N ASN A 35 2.60 8.11 -2.10
CA ASN A 35 1.63 7.92 -3.19
C ASN A 35 2.13 6.94 -4.25
N ARG A 36 3.40 7.04 -4.68
CA ARG A 36 4.00 6.11 -5.65
C ARG A 36 4.12 4.69 -5.08
N LEU A 37 4.52 4.55 -3.81
CA LEU A 37 4.63 3.25 -3.14
C LEU A 37 3.26 2.59 -2.99
N THR A 38 2.27 3.34 -2.52
CA THR A 38 0.88 2.90 -2.40
C THR A 38 0.34 2.44 -3.75
N TYR A 39 0.52 3.24 -4.81
CA TYR A 39 0.11 2.87 -6.17
C TYR A 39 0.74 1.55 -6.64
N VAL A 40 2.06 1.40 -6.47
CA VAL A 40 2.76 0.16 -6.85
C VAL A 40 2.20 -1.02 -6.07
N ALA A 41 2.01 -0.88 -4.76
CA ALA A 41 1.54 -1.93 -3.88
C ALA A 41 0.10 -2.40 -4.21
N ILE A 42 -0.83 -1.45 -4.39
CA ILE A 42 -2.22 -1.71 -4.77
C ILE A 42 -2.28 -2.45 -6.10
N THR A 43 -1.53 -1.98 -7.11
CA THR A 43 -1.53 -2.58 -8.46
C THR A 43 -0.82 -3.94 -8.55
N ARG A 44 -0.30 -4.49 -7.44
CA ARG A 44 0.18 -5.88 -7.42
C ARG A 44 -0.96 -6.88 -7.31
N ALA A 45 -2.14 -6.47 -6.85
CA ALA A 45 -3.31 -7.32 -6.74
C ALA A 45 -4.07 -7.42 -8.06
N ARG A 46 -4.29 -8.64 -8.56
CA ARG A 46 -5.06 -8.87 -9.79
C ARG A 46 -6.56 -9.05 -9.53
N TYR A 47 -6.92 -9.73 -8.45
CA TYR A 47 -8.33 -10.02 -8.14
C TYR A 47 -8.75 -9.51 -6.77
N GLN A 48 -7.89 -9.61 -5.75
CA GLN A 48 -8.24 -9.23 -4.37
C GLN A 48 -7.08 -8.52 -3.68
N LEU A 49 -7.41 -7.45 -2.97
CA LEU A 49 -6.49 -6.67 -2.15
C LEU A 49 -7.06 -6.52 -0.75
N PHE A 50 -6.23 -6.80 0.25
CA PHE A 50 -6.52 -6.57 1.66
C PHE A 50 -5.49 -5.61 2.22
N ILE A 51 -5.95 -4.50 2.81
CA ILE A 51 -5.09 -3.48 3.44
C ILE A 51 -5.46 -3.39 4.92
N PRO A 52 -4.93 -4.28 5.78
CA PRO A 52 -5.10 -4.12 7.21
C PRO A 52 -4.28 -2.93 7.71
N TYR A 53 -4.87 -2.12 8.58
CA TYR A 53 -4.23 -0.99 9.24
C TYR A 53 -4.56 -1.01 10.74
N ILE A 54 -3.69 -0.42 11.54
CA ILE A 54 -3.87 -0.24 13.00
C ILE A 54 -4.08 1.24 13.30
N HIS A 55 -3.38 2.12 12.59
CA HIS A 55 -3.48 3.56 12.75
C HIS A 55 -4.30 4.19 11.63
N GLU A 56 -5.23 5.06 12.02
CA GLU A 56 -6.02 5.84 11.08
C GLU A 56 -5.19 7.07 10.65
N THR A 57 -4.51 6.97 9.51
CA THR A 57 -3.72 8.05 8.93
C THR A 57 -4.50 8.77 7.84
N LEU A 58 -4.05 9.97 7.43
CA LEU A 58 -4.66 10.69 6.30
C LEU A 58 -4.68 9.85 5.01
N LEU A 59 -3.63 9.04 4.79
CA LEU A 59 -3.60 8.10 3.67
C LEU A 59 -4.71 7.05 3.78
N ILE A 60 -4.89 6.43 4.95
CA ILE A 60 -5.95 5.44 5.16
C ILE A 60 -7.33 6.08 4.98
N GLN A 61 -7.57 7.25 5.57
CA GLN A 61 -8.83 7.99 5.41
C GLN A 61 -9.12 8.28 3.94
N SER A 62 -8.11 8.74 3.18
CA SER A 62 -8.28 9.00 1.75
C SER A 62 -8.65 7.75 0.93
N LEU A 63 -8.17 6.57 1.35
CA LEU A 63 -8.49 5.30 0.70
C LEU A 63 -9.93 4.86 1.04
N GLU A 64 -10.37 5.06 2.27
CA GLU A 64 -11.73 4.78 2.71
C GLU A 64 -12.77 5.68 2.04
N ASP A 65 -12.46 6.98 1.87
CA ASP A 65 -13.33 7.94 1.17
C ASP A 65 -13.55 7.58 -0.32
N CYS A 66 -12.68 6.75 -0.90
CA CYS A 66 -12.77 6.32 -2.29
C CYS A 66 -13.57 5.02 -2.51
N LEU A 67 -14.08 4.39 -1.44
CA LEU A 67 -14.85 3.13 -1.49
C LEU A 67 -16.36 3.38 -1.41
#